data_AF-A0A959UXP0-F1
#
_entry.id   AF-A0A959UXP0-F1
#
_cell.length_a   1.000
_cell.length_b   1.000
_cell.length_c   1.000
_cell.angle_alpha   90.00
_cell.angle_beta   90.00
_cell.angle_gamma   90.00
#
_symmetry.space_group_name_H-M   'P 1'
#
loop_
_entity.id
_entity.type
_entity.pdbx_description
1 polymer ?
#
loop_
_entity_poly.entity_id
_entity_poly.type
_entity_poly.pdbx_seq_one_letter_code
_entity_poly.pdbx_strand_id
1 'polypeptide(L)'
;MPVNALFSFLIKKRLQQIALFRDDPVGAQLEVFARLIGAARYTEWGRQYDYAGIGDPDTFRQRVPLQDYEDLKPYVDRLRRGEQNLLWPTEIKWFSKSSGTTSDRSKFIPVSREALEDCHYKGGKDLIALHYEQFPQSRLYQGMSLVVGG
;
A
#
# COMPACT_ATOMS: atom_id res chain seq x y z
N MET A 1 -30.00 -16.13 6.21
CA MET A 1 -30.27 -14.82 5.55
C MET A 1 -29.28 -14.63 4.41
N PRO A 2 -29.71 -14.13 3.23
CA PRO A 2 -28.88 -13.96 2.03
C PRO A 2 -27.60 -13.12 2.25
N VAL A 3 -27.61 -12.23 3.25
CA VAL A 3 -26.44 -11.43 3.67
C VAL A 3 -25.26 -12.31 4.12
N ASN A 4 -25.53 -13.42 4.83
CA ASN A 4 -24.46 -14.31 5.30
C ASN A 4 -23.81 -15.09 4.15
N ALA A 5 -24.57 -15.41 3.09
CA ALA A 5 -24.05 -16.14 1.94
C ALA A 5 -23.14 -15.24 1.08
N LEU A 6 -23.56 -13.99 0.82
CA LEU A 6 -22.74 -13.00 0.13
C LEU A 6 -21.44 -12.70 0.92
N PHE A 7 -21.57 -12.51 2.23
CA PHE A 7 -20.42 -12.25 3.10
C PHE A 7 -19.44 -13.43 3.13
N SER A 8 -19.94 -14.66 3.26
CA SER A 8 -19.11 -15.88 3.20
C SER A 8 -18.40 -16.03 1.85
N PHE A 9 -19.08 -15.71 0.75
CA PHE A 9 -18.47 -15.71 -0.58
C PHE A 9 -17.33 -14.68 -0.71
N LEU A 10 -17.53 -13.47 -0.19
CA LEU A 10 -16.51 -12.42 -0.18
C LEU A 10 -15.27 -12.81 0.64
N ILE A 11 -15.47 -13.39 1.84
CA ILE A 11 -14.37 -13.94 2.65
C ILE A 11 -13.63 -15.03 1.89
N LYS A 12 -14.35 -16.02 1.35
CA LYS A 12 -13.73 -17.15 0.65
C LYS A 12 -12.86 -16.68 -0.52
N LYS A 13 -13.36 -15.73 -1.32
CA LYS A 13 -12.59 -15.12 -2.40
C LYS A 13 -11.34 -14.39 -1.88
N ARG A 14 -11.44 -13.70 -0.74
CA ARG A 14 -10.28 -13.00 -0.16
C ARG A 14 -9.23 -13.97 0.39
N LEU A 15 -9.64 -15.03 1.07
CA LEU A 15 -8.72 -16.08 1.56
C LEU A 15 -7.95 -16.74 0.42
N GLN A 16 -8.60 -17.00 -0.72
CA GLN A 16 -7.90 -17.48 -1.92
C GLN A 16 -6.83 -16.50 -2.41
N GLN A 17 -7.11 -15.21 -2.40
CA GLN A 17 -6.12 -14.19 -2.75
C GLN A 17 -4.97 -14.12 -1.74
N ILE A 18 -5.25 -14.28 -0.44
CA ILE A 18 -4.22 -14.34 0.61
C ILE A 18 -3.34 -15.58 0.41
N ALA A 19 -3.93 -16.73 0.11
CA ALA A 19 -3.21 -17.98 -0.14
C ALA A 19 -2.21 -17.84 -1.30
N LEU A 20 -2.55 -17.10 -2.36
CA LEU A 20 -1.62 -16.84 -3.47
C LEU A 20 -0.31 -16.17 -3.00
N PHE A 21 -0.35 -15.22 -2.06
CA PHE A 21 0.86 -14.60 -1.52
C PHE A 21 1.71 -15.59 -0.70
N ARG A 22 1.09 -16.62 -0.12
CA ARG A 22 1.78 -17.65 0.66
C ARG A 22 2.35 -18.75 -0.24
N ASP A 23 1.58 -19.15 -1.25
CA ASP A 23 1.88 -20.30 -2.08
C ASP A 23 2.84 -19.93 -3.24
N ASP A 24 2.82 -18.68 -3.73
CA ASP A 24 3.81 -18.11 -4.66
C ASP A 24 4.24 -16.68 -4.25
N PRO A 25 5.05 -16.54 -3.19
CA PRO A 25 5.48 -15.24 -2.69
C PRO A 25 6.37 -14.49 -3.68
N VAL A 26 7.15 -15.21 -4.49
CA VAL A 26 8.09 -14.60 -5.45
C VAL A 26 7.33 -14.00 -6.62
N GLY A 27 6.42 -14.76 -7.24
CA GLY A 27 5.57 -14.25 -8.32
C GLY A 27 4.73 -13.06 -7.88
N ALA A 28 4.16 -13.12 -6.67
CA ALA A 28 3.39 -12.01 -6.11
C ALA A 28 4.23 -10.73 -5.92
N GLN A 29 5.47 -10.84 -5.45
CA GLN A 29 6.38 -9.69 -5.32
C GLN A 29 6.78 -9.12 -6.69
N LEU A 30 7.04 -9.97 -7.68
CA LEU A 30 7.36 -9.53 -9.05
C LEU A 30 6.19 -8.79 -9.71
N GLU A 31 4.95 -9.24 -9.49
CA GLU A 31 3.76 -8.55 -9.98
C GLU A 31 3.61 -7.17 -9.33
N VAL A 32 3.81 -7.08 -8.00
CA VAL A 32 3.79 -5.80 -7.28
C VAL A 32 4.88 -4.88 -7.82
N PHE A 33 6.11 -5.39 -7.98
CA PHE A 33 7.23 -4.63 -8.53
C PHE A 33 6.93 -4.08 -9.93
N ALA A 34 6.52 -4.93 -10.86
CA ALA A 34 6.22 -4.53 -12.24
C ALA A 34 5.11 -3.46 -12.29
N ARG A 35 4.08 -3.61 -11.46
CA ARG A 35 3.00 -2.62 -11.34
C ARG A 35 3.50 -1.28 -10.81
N LEU A 36 4.32 -1.28 -9.74
CA LEU A 36 4.82 -0.05 -9.12
C LEU A 36 5.78 0.70 -10.05
N ILE A 37 6.75 0.01 -10.64
CA ILE A 37 7.70 0.60 -11.61
C ILE A 37 6.96 1.10 -12.84
N GLY A 38 6.06 0.27 -13.40
CA GLY A 38 5.26 0.62 -14.55
C GLY A 38 4.40 1.85 -14.32
N ALA A 39 3.73 1.97 -13.16
CA ALA A 39 2.91 3.13 -12.82
C ALA A 39 3.76 4.41 -12.65
N ALA A 40 4.87 4.31 -11.93
CA ALA A 40 5.70 5.46 -11.60
C ALA A 40 6.59 5.96 -12.75
N ARG A 41 6.71 5.23 -13.87
CA ARG A 41 7.68 5.54 -14.94
C ARG A 41 7.63 6.95 -15.54
N TYR A 42 6.48 7.62 -15.46
CA TYR A 42 6.28 8.96 -16.01
C TYR A 42 6.34 10.09 -14.97
N THR A 43 6.56 9.77 -13.70
CA THR A 43 6.76 10.76 -12.64
C THR A 43 8.14 11.40 -12.78
N GLU A 44 8.37 12.53 -12.11
CA GLU A 44 9.71 13.13 -12.07
C GLU A 44 10.76 12.15 -11.55
N TRP A 45 10.44 11.43 -10.47
CA TRP A 45 11.27 10.38 -9.90
C TRP A 45 11.53 9.22 -10.87
N GLY A 46 10.46 8.75 -11.52
CA GLY A 46 10.57 7.65 -12.49
C GLY A 46 11.44 8.04 -13.69
N ARG A 47 11.39 9.29 -14.15
CA ARG A 47 12.26 9.79 -15.22
C ARG A 47 13.71 9.95 -14.75
N GLN A 48 13.92 10.47 -13.54
CA GLN A 48 15.25 10.64 -12.95
C GLN A 48 16.03 9.33 -12.90
N TYR A 49 15.36 8.22 -12.57
CA TYR A 49 15.97 6.90 -12.48
C TYR A 49 15.56 5.97 -13.62
N ASP A 50 15.14 6.51 -14.77
CA ASP A 50 14.74 5.75 -15.97
C ASP A 50 13.92 4.48 -15.67
N TYR A 51 12.80 4.61 -14.96
CA TYR A 51 11.92 3.48 -14.64
C TYR A 51 11.34 2.80 -15.90
N ALA A 52 11.29 3.52 -17.04
CA ALA A 52 10.88 2.94 -18.30
C ALA A 52 11.82 1.84 -18.80
N GLY A 53 13.11 1.93 -18.48
CA GLY A 53 14.13 0.91 -18.80
C GLY A 53 14.33 -0.16 -17.72
N ILE A 54 13.54 -0.16 -16.64
CA ILE A 54 13.64 -1.16 -15.56
C ILE A 54 12.67 -2.30 -15.84
N GLY A 55 13.21 -3.45 -16.29
CA GLY A 55 12.43 -4.67 -16.54
C GLY A 55 12.45 -5.67 -15.38
N ASP A 56 13.42 -5.56 -14.47
CA ASP A 56 13.68 -6.56 -13.44
C ASP A 56 14.24 -5.92 -12.15
N PRO A 57 14.18 -6.64 -11.01
CA PRO A 57 14.69 -6.13 -9.74
C PRO A 57 16.21 -5.87 -9.69
N ASP A 58 17.02 -6.56 -10.50
CA ASP A 58 18.48 -6.36 -10.53
C ASP A 58 18.83 -5.02 -11.18
N THR A 59 18.18 -4.71 -12.30
CA THR A 59 18.27 -3.41 -12.96
C THR A 59 17.82 -2.29 -12.03
N PHE A 60 16.73 -2.49 -11.26
CA PHE A 60 16.30 -1.51 -10.26
C PHE A 60 17.36 -1.26 -9.19
N ARG A 61 17.94 -2.32 -8.61
CA ARG A 61 18.97 -2.21 -7.56
C ARG A 61 20.25 -1.51 -8.03
N GLN A 62 20.59 -1.63 -9.31
CA GLN A 62 21.73 -0.92 -9.90
C GLN A 62 21.45 0.56 -10.14
N ARG A 63 20.18 0.91 -10.43
CA ARG A 63 19.81 2.25 -10.92
C ARG A 63 19.26 3.16 -9.83
N VAL A 64 18.56 2.61 -8.85
CA VAL A 64 17.92 3.37 -7.78
C VAL A 64 18.73 3.20 -6.49
N PRO A 65 19.46 4.23 -6.04
CA PRO A 65 20.22 4.15 -4.80
C PRO A 65 19.27 4.04 -3.60
N LEU A 66 19.78 3.50 -2.49
CA LEU A 66 19.09 3.56 -1.21
C LEU A 66 18.90 5.02 -0.81
N GLN A 67 17.72 5.37 -0.29
CA GLN A 67 17.34 6.73 0.08
C GLN A 67 16.92 6.77 1.54
N ASP A 68 17.20 7.88 2.21
CA ASP A 68 16.60 8.23 3.48
C ASP A 68 15.45 9.26 3.30
N TYR A 69 14.93 9.78 4.41
CA TYR A 69 13.85 10.75 4.35
C TYR A 69 14.32 12.13 3.84
N GLU A 70 15.55 12.53 4.16
CA GLU A 70 16.09 13.83 3.76
C GLU A 70 16.32 13.89 2.25
N ASP A 71 16.68 12.76 1.62
CA ASP A 71 16.74 12.64 0.16
C ASP A 71 15.38 12.91 -0.51
N LEU A 72 14.29 12.41 0.10
CA LEU A 72 12.92 12.53 -0.42
C LEU A 72 12.21 13.81 0.01
N LYS A 73 12.68 14.45 1.07
CA LYS A 73 12.06 15.63 1.69
C LYS A 73 11.82 16.77 0.69
N PRO A 74 12.71 17.10 -0.26
CA PRO A 74 12.44 18.12 -1.28
C PRO A 74 11.19 17.82 -2.12
N TYR A 75 10.98 16.57 -2.51
CA TYR A 75 9.80 16.14 -3.27
C TYR A 75 8.55 16.19 -2.38
N VAL A 76 8.64 15.74 -1.13
CA VAL A 76 7.53 15.83 -0.16
C VAL A 76 7.11 17.28 0.08
N ASP A 77 8.06 18.20 0.25
CA ASP A 77 7.77 19.62 0.46
C ASP A 77 7.13 20.29 -0.76
N ARG A 78 7.44 19.81 -1.98
CA ARG A 78 6.78 20.23 -3.22
C ARG A 78 5.38 19.65 -3.34
N LEU A 79 5.20 18.37 -3.02
CA LEU A 79 3.87 17.73 -2.95
C LEU A 79 2.94 18.47 -1.98
N ARG A 80 3.45 18.86 -0.81
CA ARG A 80 2.70 19.63 0.19
C ARG A 80 2.33 21.04 -0.27
N ARG A 81 3.07 21.59 -1.24
CA ARG A 81 2.76 22.88 -1.90
C ARG A 81 1.78 22.72 -3.07
N GLY A 82 1.32 21.50 -3.34
CA GLY A 82 0.32 21.19 -4.35
C GLY A 82 0.89 20.69 -5.68
N GLU A 83 2.22 20.64 -5.83
CA GLU A 83 2.83 20.04 -7.02
C GLU A 83 2.54 18.53 -7.06
N GLN A 84 2.30 17.96 -8.24
CA GLN A 84 1.88 16.56 -8.41
C GLN A 84 2.82 15.81 -9.35
N ASN A 85 2.63 14.49 -9.47
CA ASN A 85 3.40 13.63 -10.38
C ASN A 85 4.92 13.64 -10.11
N LEU A 86 5.31 13.82 -8.84
CA LEU A 86 6.71 13.83 -8.40
C LEU A 86 7.21 12.42 -8.06
N LEU A 87 6.66 11.81 -7.02
CA LEU A 87 7.02 10.47 -6.55
C LEU A 87 6.04 9.39 -7.05
N TRP A 88 4.78 9.77 -7.26
CA TRP A 88 3.69 8.89 -7.66
C TRP A 88 2.78 9.61 -8.66
N PRO A 89 2.18 8.91 -9.65
CA PRO A 89 1.47 9.57 -10.75
C PRO A 89 0.07 10.06 -10.38
N THR A 90 -0.59 9.44 -9.39
CA THR A 90 -1.91 9.90 -8.94
C THR A 90 -1.81 11.01 -7.92
N GLU A 91 -2.85 11.84 -7.87
CA GLU A 91 -2.90 13.03 -7.03
C GLU A 91 -2.75 12.67 -5.54
N ILE A 92 -1.83 13.35 -4.87
CA ILE A 92 -1.56 13.20 -3.45
C ILE A 92 -2.28 14.31 -2.68
N LYS A 93 -3.30 13.94 -1.89
CA LYS A 93 -4.07 14.85 -1.03
C LYS A 93 -3.75 14.71 0.44
N TRP A 94 -3.33 13.52 0.86
CA TRP A 94 -3.16 13.17 2.26
C TRP A 94 -1.70 12.88 2.56
N PHE A 95 -1.31 13.21 3.78
CA PHE A 95 0.00 12.88 4.32
C PHE A 95 -0.20 12.25 5.68
N SER A 96 0.40 11.08 5.89
CA SER A 96 0.53 10.54 7.24
C SER A 96 1.71 11.19 7.93
N LYS A 97 1.56 11.43 9.23
CA LYS A 97 2.62 11.94 10.09
C LYS A 97 3.21 10.75 10.83
N SER A 98 4.47 10.41 10.57
CA SER A 98 5.15 9.36 11.34
C SER A 98 5.59 9.92 12.70
N SER A 99 5.66 9.06 13.72
CA SER A 99 6.12 9.39 15.08
C SER A 99 7.64 9.58 15.19
N GLY A 100 8.40 9.48 14.09
CA GLY A 100 9.86 9.49 14.10
C GLY A 100 10.45 10.67 14.88
N THR A 101 11.32 10.36 15.86
CA THR A 101 11.79 11.25 16.94
C THR A 101 13.17 11.86 16.72
N THR A 102 13.76 11.79 15.53
CA THR A 102 15.06 12.42 15.26
C THR A 102 14.88 13.74 14.50
N SER A 103 15.34 14.82 15.12
CA SER A 103 15.28 16.25 14.76
C SER A 103 13.87 16.84 14.58
N ASP A 104 13.30 17.40 15.66
CA ASP A 104 12.24 18.45 15.81
C ASP A 104 11.12 18.69 14.76
N ARG A 105 11.03 17.89 13.71
CA ARG A 105 10.08 18.01 12.60
C ARG A 105 9.57 16.63 12.24
N SER A 106 8.26 16.50 12.31
CA SER A 106 7.60 15.24 11.96
C SER A 106 7.80 14.91 10.49
N LYS A 107 8.11 13.65 10.18
CA LYS A 107 8.19 13.17 8.80
C LYS A 107 6.78 13.03 8.23
N PHE A 108 6.58 13.54 7.02
CA PHE A 108 5.32 13.47 6.30
C PHE A 108 5.45 12.49 5.15
N ILE A 109 4.65 11.44 5.16
CA ILE A 109 4.67 10.40 4.13
C ILE A 109 3.46 10.65 3.22
N PRO A 110 3.65 10.85 1.90
CA PRO A 110 2.54 11.03 0.98
C PRO A 110 1.68 9.77 0.94
N VAL A 111 0.36 9.94 1.01
CA VAL A 111 -0.61 8.85 0.99
C VAL A 111 -1.45 8.99 -0.28
N SER A 112 -1.21 8.07 -1.22
CA SER A 112 -1.99 7.98 -2.44
C SER A 112 -3.33 7.28 -2.19
N ARG A 113 -4.25 7.42 -3.15
CA ARG A 113 -5.53 6.71 -3.12
C ARG A 113 -5.34 5.19 -3.14
N GLU A 114 -4.40 4.69 -3.94
CA GLU A 114 -4.09 3.26 -4.02
C GLU A 114 -3.53 2.75 -2.70
N ALA A 115 -2.71 3.52 -1.98
CA ALA A 115 -2.24 3.13 -0.65
C ALA A 115 -3.41 2.99 0.35
N LEU A 116 -4.45 3.83 0.25
CA LEU A 116 -5.64 3.68 1.08
C LEU A 116 -6.48 2.47 0.66
N GLU A 117 -6.78 2.32 -0.62
CA GLU A 117 -7.71 1.30 -1.13
C GLU A 117 -7.07 -0.10 -1.17
N ASP A 118 -5.88 -0.22 -1.74
CA ASP A 118 -5.20 -1.48 -2.03
C ASP A 118 -4.26 -1.96 -0.92
N CYS A 119 -4.01 -1.12 0.09
CA CYS A 119 -3.22 -1.50 1.27
C CYS A 119 -4.03 -1.33 2.56
N HIS A 120 -4.33 -0.10 2.97
CA HIS A 120 -4.92 0.15 4.30
C HIS A 120 -6.30 -0.52 4.49
N TYR A 121 -7.26 -0.24 3.61
CA TYR A 121 -8.60 -0.83 3.68
C TYR A 121 -8.61 -2.30 3.31
N LYS A 122 -7.71 -2.73 2.41
CA LYS A 122 -7.53 -4.14 2.06
C LYS A 122 -7.04 -4.96 3.25
N GLY A 123 -6.10 -4.44 4.04
CA GLY A 123 -5.61 -5.08 5.27
C GLY A 123 -6.72 -5.28 6.32
N GLY A 124 -7.63 -4.32 6.46
CA GLY A 124 -8.80 -4.50 7.32
C GLY A 124 -9.72 -5.65 6.86
N LYS A 125 -9.91 -5.79 5.55
CA LYS A 125 -10.66 -6.93 4.98
C LYS A 125 -9.93 -8.26 5.20
N ASP A 126 -8.59 -8.26 5.15
CA ASP A 126 -7.77 -9.45 5.41
C ASP A 126 -7.89 -9.92 6.84
N LEU A 127 -7.78 -8.99 7.78
CA LEU A 127 -7.93 -9.28 9.21
C LEU A 127 -9.27 -9.95 9.49
N ILE A 128 -10.36 -9.41 8.92
CA ILE A 128 -11.69 -9.99 9.05
C ILE A 128 -11.74 -11.39 8.43
N ALA A 129 -11.23 -11.55 7.20
CA ALA A 129 -11.28 -12.82 6.49
C ALA A 129 -10.55 -13.93 7.25
N LEU A 130 -9.33 -13.63 7.73
CA LEU A 130 -8.51 -14.53 8.54
C LEU A 130 -9.18 -14.84 9.89
N HIS A 131 -9.78 -13.83 10.54
CA HIS A 131 -10.50 -14.05 11.79
C HIS A 131 -11.67 -15.02 11.63
N TYR A 132 -12.47 -14.89 10.57
CA TYR A 132 -13.59 -15.81 10.32
C TYR A 132 -13.14 -17.19 9.82
N GLU A 133 -11.97 -17.30 9.20
CA GLU A 133 -11.35 -18.60 8.92
C GLU A 133 -10.99 -19.33 10.22
N GLN A 134 -10.37 -18.61 11.17
CA GLN A 134 -9.94 -19.16 12.46
C GLN A 134 -11.10 -19.37 13.44
N PHE A 135 -12.11 -18.50 13.41
CA PHE A 135 -13.26 -18.51 14.32
C PHE A 135 -14.59 -18.46 13.54
N PRO A 136 -15.01 -19.55 12.86
CA PRO A 136 -16.19 -19.56 12.00
C PRO A 136 -17.51 -19.23 12.70
N GLN A 137 -17.57 -19.42 14.03
CA GLN A 137 -18.74 -19.12 14.85
C GLN A 137 -18.79 -17.68 15.36
N SER A 138 -17.79 -16.85 15.01
CA SER A 138 -17.74 -15.46 15.44
C SER A 138 -18.96 -14.67 14.97
N ARG A 139 -19.43 -13.75 15.81
CA ARG A 139 -20.64 -12.95 15.59
C ARG A 139 -20.33 -11.47 15.41
N LEU A 140 -19.14 -11.11 14.90
CA LEU A 140 -18.70 -9.71 14.73
C LEU A 140 -19.72 -8.83 13.99
N TYR A 141 -20.53 -9.40 13.08
CA TYR A 141 -21.58 -8.65 12.35
C TYR A 141 -22.97 -8.70 12.96
N GLN A 142 -23.15 -9.49 14.03
CA GLN A 142 -24.45 -9.66 14.69
C GLN A 142 -24.54 -8.89 16.01
N GLY A 143 -23.48 -8.18 16.41
CA GLY A 143 -23.42 -7.41 17.66
C GLY A 143 -22.75 -6.05 17.47
N MET A 144 -22.71 -5.26 18.55
CA MET A 144 -21.98 -3.98 18.58
C MET A 144 -20.48 -4.24 18.70
N SER A 145 -19.69 -3.50 17.91
CA SER A 145 -18.23 -3.53 17.99
C SER A 145 -17.72 -2.26 18.65
N LEU A 146 -16.87 -2.39 19.67
CA LEU A 146 -16.10 -1.27 20.21
C LEU A 146 -14.74 -1.24 19.53
N VAL A 147 -14.44 -0.14 18.85
CA VAL A 147 -13.13 0.11 18.26
C VAL A 147 -12.50 1.26 19.03
N VAL A 148 -11.40 1.00 19.74
CA VAL A 148 -10.62 2.04 20.42
C VAL A 148 -9.56 2.51 19.43
N GLY A 149 -9.71 3.75 18.95
CA GLY A 149 -8.74 4.37 18.05
C GLY A 149 -7.54 4.91 18.82
N GLY A 150 -6.37 4.86 18.16
CA GLY A 150 -5.10 5.43 18.58
C GLY A 150 -4.19 5.62 17.38
#